data_AF-A0A3R7VFU6-F1
#
_entry.id   AF-A0A3R7VFU6-F1
#
_cell.length_a   1.000
_cell.length_b   1.000
_cell.length_c   1.000
_cell.angle_alpha   90.00
_cell.angle_beta   90.00
_cell.angle_gamma   90.00
#
_symmetry.space_group_name_H-M   'P 1'
#
loop_
_entity.id
_entity.type
_entity.pdbx_description
1 polymer ?
#
loop_
_entity_poly.entity_id
_entity_poly.type
_entity_poly.pdbx_seq_one_letter_code
_entity_poly.pdbx_strand_id
1 'polypeptide(L)'
;MLYFRFLIVALFMPCMALAAQDQLQNCFRLAALPVDPRNEFEGVPLGELDGPAIISACGPGLSDDDDGKVHFHLGRGYFALGDLGKALGLFHESAMRGYPVAFFALAVAHHLGDGTQRDFDLAESYYLIAKSLGVKASKDALILLDRDRKATFIE
;
A
#
# COMPACT_ATOMS: atom_id res chain seq x y z
N MET A 1 15.60 -44.90 -40.21
CA MET A 1 15.13 -44.92 -38.81
C MET A 1 16.33 -44.78 -37.89
N LEU A 2 16.57 -43.62 -37.30
CA LEU A 2 17.28 -43.54 -36.02
C LEU A 2 16.86 -42.27 -35.29
N TYR A 3 16.56 -42.43 -34.01
CA TYR A 3 15.60 -41.66 -33.25
C TYR A 3 16.15 -40.30 -32.79
N PHE A 4 15.28 -39.29 -32.89
CA PHE A 4 15.40 -37.97 -32.30
C PHE A 4 15.40 -38.12 -30.76
N ARG A 5 16.56 -37.99 -30.11
CA ARG A 5 16.66 -37.91 -28.65
C ARG A 5 16.37 -36.48 -28.22
N PHE A 6 15.10 -36.16 -28.00
CA PHE A 6 14.71 -34.99 -27.21
C PHE A 6 15.17 -35.19 -25.77
N LEU A 7 16.23 -34.48 -25.37
CA LEU A 7 16.56 -34.25 -23.97
C LEU A 7 15.47 -33.34 -23.39
N ILE A 8 14.41 -33.93 -22.84
CA ILE A 8 13.45 -33.22 -21.99
C ILE A 8 14.17 -32.96 -20.67
N VAL A 9 14.77 -31.78 -20.53
CA VAL A 9 15.19 -31.25 -19.24
C VAL A 9 13.90 -30.86 -18.52
N ALA A 10 13.39 -31.76 -17.68
CA ALA A 10 12.28 -31.45 -16.78
C ALA A 10 12.78 -30.40 -15.78
N LEU A 11 12.37 -29.15 -16.00
CA LEU A 11 12.52 -28.05 -15.04
C LEU A 11 11.73 -28.42 -13.78
N PHE A 12 12.42 -29.02 -12.81
CA PHE A 12 11.96 -29.11 -11.43
C PHE A 12 11.98 -27.70 -10.84
N MET A 13 10.94 -26.91 -11.15
CA MET A 13 10.70 -25.65 -10.45
C MET A 13 10.26 -26.03 -9.03
N PRO A 14 11.00 -25.66 -7.97
CA PRO A 14 10.78 -26.20 -6.64
C PRO A 14 9.45 -25.67 -6.08
N CYS A 15 8.61 -26.60 -5.60
CA CYS A 15 7.30 -26.37 -4.98
C CYS A 15 7.28 -25.23 -3.93
N MET A 16 8.42 -24.94 -3.28
CA MET A 16 8.56 -23.87 -2.30
C MET A 16 8.28 -22.46 -2.87
N ALA A 17 8.60 -22.20 -4.14
CA ALA A 17 8.39 -20.89 -4.75
C ALA A 17 6.90 -20.56 -4.96
N LEU A 18 6.06 -21.59 -5.21
CA LEU A 18 4.62 -21.39 -5.35
C LEU A 18 3.96 -21.00 -4.03
N ALA A 19 4.28 -21.67 -2.92
CA ALA A 19 3.66 -21.39 -1.63
C ALA A 19 3.96 -19.97 -1.13
N ALA A 20 5.18 -19.46 -1.35
CA ALA A 20 5.54 -18.08 -1.01
C ALA A 20 4.78 -17.05 -1.87
N GLN A 21 4.61 -17.34 -3.16
CA GLN A 21 3.84 -16.50 -4.08
C GLN A 21 2.35 -16.44 -3.69
N ASP A 22 1.76 -17.58 -3.33
CA ASP A 22 0.36 -17.68 -2.91
C ASP A 22 0.10 -16.90 -1.61
N GLN A 23 1.02 -16.99 -0.64
CA GLN A 23 0.98 -16.21 0.60
C GLN A 23 0.99 -14.70 0.31
N LEU A 24 1.86 -14.25 -0.59
CA LEU A 24 2.01 -12.83 -0.94
C LEU A 24 0.79 -12.29 -1.68
N GLN A 25 0.21 -13.08 -2.59
CA GLN A 25 -1.06 -12.73 -3.21
C GLN A 25 -2.20 -12.63 -2.19
N ASN A 26 -2.21 -13.50 -1.18
CA ASN A 26 -3.19 -13.42 -0.09
C ASN A 26 -3.05 -12.12 0.71
N CYS A 27 -1.81 -11.70 1.03
CA CYS A 27 -1.54 -10.39 1.63
C CYS A 27 -2.16 -9.25 0.80
N PHE A 28 -1.84 -9.22 -0.50
CA PHE A 28 -2.30 -8.15 -1.39
C PHE A 28 -3.82 -8.13 -1.53
N ARG A 29 -4.46 -9.28 -1.64
CA ARG A 29 -5.92 -9.40 -1.72
C ARG A 29 -6.61 -8.88 -0.47
N LEU A 30 -6.13 -9.25 0.73
CA LEU A 30 -6.74 -8.85 2.00
C LEU A 30 -6.61 -7.35 2.28
N ALA A 31 -5.54 -6.73 1.76
CA ALA A 31 -5.23 -5.32 1.97
C ALA A 31 -5.26 -4.50 0.67
N ALA A 32 -5.99 -4.95 -0.35
CA ALA A 32 -6.10 -4.25 -1.62
C ALA A 32 -6.83 -2.90 -1.45
N LEU A 33 -6.35 -1.86 -2.13
CA LEU A 33 -6.94 -0.52 -2.05
C LEU A 33 -7.55 -0.13 -3.41
N PRO A 34 -8.85 0.24 -3.49
CA PRO A 34 -9.48 0.57 -4.77
C PRO A 34 -8.81 1.71 -5.55
N VAL A 35 -8.20 2.69 -4.85
CA VAL A 35 -7.57 3.86 -5.48
C VAL A 35 -6.11 3.64 -5.87
N ASP A 36 -5.55 2.44 -5.61
CA ASP A 36 -4.18 2.12 -5.95
C ASP A 36 -4.03 1.80 -7.45
N PRO A 37 -3.22 2.58 -8.19
CA PRO A 37 -3.01 2.35 -9.62
C PRO A 37 -2.25 1.05 -9.93
N ARG A 38 -1.61 0.43 -8.92
CA ARG A 38 -0.90 -0.86 -9.02
C ARG A 38 -1.66 -2.02 -8.36
N ASN A 39 -2.95 -1.81 -8.06
CA ASN A 39 -3.80 -2.84 -7.48
C ASN A 39 -4.18 -3.91 -8.51
N GLU A 40 -4.20 -5.16 -8.07
CA GLU A 40 -4.52 -6.34 -8.89
C GLU A 40 -5.78 -7.08 -8.41
N PHE A 41 -6.32 -6.68 -7.25
CA PHE A 41 -7.42 -7.37 -6.58
C PHE A 41 -8.62 -6.44 -6.38
N GLU A 42 -9.77 -7.01 -6.04
CA GLU A 42 -10.88 -6.19 -5.56
C GLU A 42 -10.47 -5.47 -4.27
N GLY A 43 -10.66 -4.16 -4.23
CA GLY A 43 -10.22 -3.36 -3.09
C GLY A 43 -11.13 -3.52 -1.88
N VAL A 44 -10.53 -3.63 -0.70
CA VAL A 44 -11.24 -3.77 0.58
C VAL A 44 -11.35 -2.39 1.26
N PRO A 45 -12.57 -1.88 1.50
CA PRO A 45 -12.77 -0.62 2.22
C PRO A 45 -12.16 -0.66 3.63
N LEU A 46 -11.77 0.51 4.15
CA LEU A 46 -11.12 0.62 5.46
C LEU A 46 -11.92 -0.02 6.61
N GLY A 47 -13.24 0.17 6.62
CA GLY A 47 -14.13 -0.38 7.65
C GLY A 47 -14.32 -1.90 7.59
N GLU A 48 -13.80 -2.56 6.55
CA GLU A 48 -13.93 -4.01 6.33
C GLU A 48 -12.59 -4.75 6.46
N LEU A 49 -11.51 -4.03 6.78
CA LEU A 49 -10.19 -4.65 6.92
C LEU A 49 -10.10 -5.55 8.15
N ASP A 50 -9.70 -6.79 7.94
CA ASP A 50 -9.25 -7.70 8.99
C ASP A 50 -7.75 -7.45 9.25
N GLY A 51 -7.45 -6.53 10.17
CA GLY A 51 -6.09 -6.16 10.55
C GLY A 51 -5.20 -7.36 10.92
N PRO A 52 -5.62 -8.24 11.86
CA PRO A 52 -4.86 -9.44 12.20
C PRO A 52 -4.56 -10.35 11.01
N ALA A 53 -5.55 -10.60 10.14
CA ALA A 53 -5.33 -11.43 8.94
C ALA A 53 -4.33 -10.79 7.97
N ILE A 54 -4.42 -9.47 7.75
CA ILE A 54 -3.48 -8.72 6.90
C ILE A 54 -2.07 -8.82 7.46
N ILE A 55 -1.88 -8.57 8.75
CA ILE A 55 -0.55 -8.59 9.39
C ILE A 55 0.08 -9.98 9.28
N SER A 56 -0.71 -11.03 9.54
CA SER A 56 -0.27 -12.42 9.42
C SER A 56 0.12 -12.77 7.98
N ALA A 57 -0.65 -12.32 6.99
CA ALA A 57 -0.39 -12.60 5.59
C ALA A 57 0.81 -11.80 5.04
N CYS A 58 0.91 -10.51 5.37
CA CYS A 58 1.91 -9.60 4.80
C CYS A 58 3.26 -9.63 5.53
N GLY A 59 3.27 -9.87 6.85
CA GLY A 59 4.48 -9.82 7.67
C GLY A 59 5.64 -10.66 7.12
N PRO A 60 5.43 -11.94 6.74
CA PRO A 60 6.49 -12.79 6.18
C PRO A 60 7.05 -12.31 4.83
N GLY A 61 6.30 -11.48 4.10
CA GLY A 61 6.71 -10.95 2.79
C GLY A 61 7.52 -9.66 2.88
N LEU A 62 7.74 -9.11 4.08
CA LEU A 62 8.50 -7.88 4.24
C LEU A 62 9.96 -8.12 3.82
N SER A 63 10.47 -7.28 2.95
CA SER A 63 11.80 -7.42 2.36
C SER A 63 12.36 -6.06 2.02
N ASP A 64 13.68 -5.92 2.13
CA ASP A 64 14.38 -4.69 1.72
C ASP A 64 14.40 -4.49 0.20
N ASP A 65 14.02 -5.51 -0.59
CA ASP A 65 14.03 -5.47 -2.05
C ASP A 65 12.62 -5.26 -2.66
N ASP A 66 11.56 -5.11 -1.85
CA ASP A 66 10.21 -4.86 -2.36
C ASP A 66 10.05 -3.43 -2.90
N ASP A 67 9.10 -3.23 -3.82
CA ASP A 67 8.77 -1.92 -4.40
C ASP A 67 7.92 -1.04 -3.45
N GLY A 68 7.89 -1.40 -2.16
CA GLY A 68 7.07 -0.79 -1.13
C GLY A 68 5.64 -1.33 -1.06
N LYS A 69 5.21 -2.22 -1.97
CA LYS A 69 3.84 -2.76 -1.96
C LYS A 69 3.54 -3.51 -0.65
N VAL A 70 4.47 -4.34 -0.15
CA VAL A 70 4.24 -5.10 1.09
C VAL A 70 4.17 -4.18 2.29
N HIS A 71 5.08 -3.21 2.36
CA HIS A 71 5.09 -2.19 3.40
C HIS A 71 3.74 -1.45 3.48
N PHE A 72 3.19 -1.05 2.33
CA PHE A 72 1.88 -0.39 2.28
C PHE A 72 0.76 -1.26 2.82
N HIS A 73 0.66 -2.51 2.33
CA HIS A 73 -0.42 -3.42 2.71
C HIS A 73 -0.33 -3.82 4.18
N LEU A 74 0.88 -4.05 4.70
CA LEU A 74 1.11 -4.27 6.13
C LEU A 74 0.72 -3.05 6.96
N GLY A 75 1.05 -1.84 6.48
CA GLY A 75 0.66 -0.57 7.11
C GLY A 75 -0.86 -0.43 7.24
N ARG A 76 -1.62 -0.84 6.21
CA ARG A 76 -3.10 -0.88 6.29
C ARG A 76 -3.61 -1.82 7.38
N GLY A 77 -2.95 -2.96 7.59
CA GLY A 77 -3.28 -3.90 8.66
C GLY A 77 -3.09 -3.29 10.05
N TYR A 78 -1.97 -2.60 10.29
CA TYR A 78 -1.74 -1.88 11.56
C TYR A 78 -2.69 -0.69 11.74
N PHE A 79 -3.00 0.02 10.65
CA PHE A 79 -3.99 1.09 10.68
C PHE A 79 -5.36 0.57 11.11
N ALA A 80 -5.81 -0.57 10.57
CA ALA A 80 -7.07 -1.21 10.96
C ALA A 80 -7.13 -1.61 12.43
N LEU A 81 -5.98 -1.88 13.06
CA LEU A 81 -5.86 -2.14 14.50
C LEU A 81 -5.77 -0.86 15.36
N GLY A 82 -5.71 0.32 14.75
CA GLY A 82 -5.48 1.59 15.45
C GLY A 82 -4.03 1.83 15.87
N ASP A 83 -3.07 0.99 15.44
CA ASP A 83 -1.64 1.23 15.66
C ASP A 83 -1.12 2.22 14.60
N LEU A 84 -1.53 3.48 14.74
CA LEU A 84 -1.26 4.53 13.77
C LEU A 84 0.24 4.83 13.66
N GLY A 85 1.00 4.72 14.76
CA GLY A 85 2.44 4.94 14.74
C GLY A 85 3.15 3.92 13.85
N LYS A 86 2.81 2.63 13.99
CA LYS A 86 3.39 1.59 13.14
C LYS A 86 2.90 1.68 11.69
N ALA A 87 1.62 2.01 11.49
CA ALA A 87 1.07 2.23 10.15
C ALA A 87 1.80 3.34 9.40
N LEU A 88 2.00 4.51 10.04
CA LEU A 88 2.71 5.64 9.45
C LEU A 88 4.17 5.33 9.14
N GLY A 89 4.87 4.61 10.03
CA GLY A 89 6.23 4.15 9.74
C GLY A 89 6.29 3.29 8.48
N LEU A 90 5.36 2.34 8.33
CA LEU A 90 5.28 1.47 7.16
C LEU A 90 4.88 2.21 5.88
N PHE A 91 3.97 3.19 5.98
CA PHE A 91 3.65 4.06 4.84
C PHE A 91 4.84 4.92 4.43
N HIS A 92 5.65 5.40 5.39
CA HIS A 92 6.87 6.13 5.09
C HIS A 92 7.89 5.26 4.35
N GLU A 93 8.18 4.05 4.84
CA GLU A 93 9.06 3.09 4.16
C GLU A 93 8.55 2.77 2.74
N SER A 94 7.25 2.54 2.60
CA SER A 94 6.61 2.30 1.30
C SER A 94 6.74 3.50 0.34
N ALA A 95 6.60 4.72 0.85
CA ALA A 95 6.75 5.95 0.07
C ALA A 95 8.20 6.16 -0.37
N MET A 96 9.20 5.89 0.50
CA MET A 96 10.62 5.93 0.13
C MET A 96 10.97 4.98 -1.01
N ARG A 97 10.23 3.87 -1.13
CA ARG A 97 10.34 2.88 -2.21
C ARG A 97 9.54 3.25 -3.46
N GLY A 98 8.79 4.35 -3.43
CA GLY A 98 8.05 4.88 -4.57
C GLY A 98 6.69 4.20 -4.81
N TYR A 99 6.09 3.58 -3.79
CA TYR A 99 4.75 3.00 -3.92
C TYR A 99 3.67 4.12 -3.93
N PRO A 100 2.84 4.25 -4.98
CA PRO A 100 2.03 5.45 -5.20
C PRO A 100 1.07 5.82 -4.07
N VAL A 101 0.36 4.82 -3.53
CA VAL A 101 -0.67 5.05 -2.51
C VAL A 101 -0.13 5.24 -1.11
N ALA A 102 1.17 4.97 -0.89
CA ALA A 102 1.81 5.31 0.37
C ALA A 102 1.87 6.82 0.59
N PHE A 103 2.19 7.58 -0.47
CA PHE A 103 2.10 9.04 -0.45
C PHE A 103 0.67 9.53 -0.19
N PHE A 104 -0.34 8.88 -0.79
CA PHE A 104 -1.73 9.23 -0.54
C PHE A 104 -2.12 8.99 0.93
N ALA A 105 -1.71 7.86 1.53
CA ALA A 105 -1.99 7.57 2.93
C ALA A 105 -1.30 8.57 3.89
N LEU A 106 -0.04 8.91 3.65
CA LEU A 106 0.68 9.94 4.42
C LEU A 106 0.01 11.32 4.28
N ALA A 107 -0.43 11.67 3.07
CA ALA A 107 -1.15 12.91 2.83
C ALA A 107 -2.44 12.99 3.64
N VAL A 108 -3.25 11.92 3.64
CA VAL A 108 -4.48 11.82 4.45
C VAL A 108 -4.16 11.96 5.94
N ALA A 109 -3.12 11.27 6.43
CA ALA A 109 -2.73 11.33 7.83
C ALA A 109 -2.36 12.75 8.28
N HIS A 110 -1.57 13.48 7.48
CA HIS A 110 -1.22 14.88 7.78
C HIS A 110 -2.38 15.85 7.55
N HIS A 111 -3.29 15.57 6.62
CA HIS A 111 -4.49 16.38 6.40
C HIS A 111 -5.43 16.29 7.61
N LEU A 112 -5.69 15.07 8.11
CA LEU A 112 -6.63 14.85 9.19
C LEU A 112 -6.01 15.02 10.59
N GLY A 113 -4.70 14.76 10.72
CA GLY A 113 -4.00 14.64 12.01
C GLY A 113 -4.07 13.24 12.61
N ASP A 114 -4.24 12.20 11.79
CA ASP A 114 -4.40 10.83 12.25
C ASP A 114 -3.03 10.22 12.57
N GLY A 115 -2.74 10.03 13.86
CA GLY A 115 -1.46 9.49 14.33
C GLY A 115 -0.27 10.44 14.14
N THR A 116 -0.52 11.67 13.71
CA THR A 116 0.49 12.71 13.46
C THR A 116 -0.10 14.10 13.70
N GLN A 117 0.72 15.15 13.66
CA GLN A 117 0.21 16.51 13.69
C GLN A 117 -0.38 16.89 12.33
N ARG A 118 -1.50 17.63 12.38
CA ARG A 118 -2.10 18.19 11.18
C ARG A 118 -1.14 19.19 10.53
N ASP A 119 -0.85 18.97 9.26
CA ASP A 119 0.03 19.80 8.45
C ASP A 119 -0.49 19.83 7.00
N PHE A 120 -1.14 20.92 6.62
CA PHE A 120 -1.76 21.02 5.30
C PHE A 120 -0.74 21.17 4.17
N ASP A 121 0.42 21.76 4.40
CA ASP A 121 1.43 21.99 3.36
C ASP A 121 2.17 20.69 3.05
N LEU A 122 2.48 19.91 4.09
CA LEU A 122 3.04 18.57 3.93
C LEU A 122 2.03 17.60 3.29
N ALA A 123 0.76 17.66 3.72
CA ALA A 123 -0.30 16.85 3.11
C ALA A 123 -0.48 17.18 1.62
N GLU A 124 -0.51 18.46 1.25
CA GLU A 124 -0.58 18.90 -0.15
C GLU A 124 0.59 18.35 -0.97
N SER A 125 1.81 18.45 -0.43
CA SER A 125 3.02 17.93 -1.09
C SER A 125 2.91 16.44 -1.39
N TYR A 126 2.46 15.63 -0.41
CA TYR A 126 2.28 14.20 -0.61
C TYR A 126 1.13 13.87 -1.57
N TYR A 127 0.00 14.59 -1.53
CA TYR A 127 -1.08 14.39 -2.50
C TYR A 127 -0.63 14.68 -3.93
N LEU A 128 0.18 15.73 -4.14
CA LEU A 128 0.74 16.06 -5.45
C LEU A 128 1.67 14.96 -5.98
N ILE A 129 2.51 14.37 -5.11
CA ILE A 129 3.34 13.21 -5.47
C ILE A 129 2.46 12.02 -5.85
N ALA A 130 1.50 11.64 -5.00
CA ALA A 130 0.57 10.55 -5.27
C ALA A 130 -0.20 10.74 -6.60
N LYS A 131 -0.66 11.97 -6.86
CA LYS A 131 -1.31 12.35 -8.12
C LYS A 131 -0.40 12.14 -9.32
N SER A 132 0.87 12.56 -9.22
CA SER A 132 1.88 12.39 -10.27
C SER A 132 2.17 10.92 -10.57
N LEU A 133 2.04 10.05 -9.56
CA LEU A 133 2.21 8.59 -9.66
C LEU A 133 0.91 7.86 -10.04
N GLY A 134 -0.15 8.60 -10.40
CA GLY A 134 -1.38 8.03 -10.95
C GLY A 134 -2.51 7.77 -9.94
N VAL A 135 -2.35 8.15 -8.67
CA VAL A 135 -3.44 8.08 -7.67
C VAL A 135 -4.47 9.17 -7.98
N LYS A 136 -5.51 8.82 -8.74
CA LYS A 136 -6.49 9.79 -9.24
C LYS A 136 -7.29 10.47 -8.13
N ALA A 137 -7.55 9.75 -7.03
CA ALA A 137 -8.27 10.25 -5.86
C ALA A 137 -7.59 11.47 -5.20
N SER A 138 -6.27 11.65 -5.40
CA SER A 138 -5.55 12.83 -4.91
C SER A 138 -6.10 14.15 -5.44
N LYS A 139 -6.73 14.16 -6.62
CA LYS A 139 -7.33 15.40 -7.17
C LYS A 139 -8.46 15.92 -6.29
N ASP A 140 -9.37 15.02 -5.91
CA ASP A 140 -10.51 15.35 -5.08
C ASP A 140 -10.05 15.64 -3.65
N ALA A 141 -9.06 14.89 -3.15
CA ALA A 141 -8.47 15.11 -1.83
C ALA A 141 -7.81 16.50 -1.69
N LEU A 142 -7.12 17.00 -2.74
CA LEU A 142 -6.56 18.35 -2.75
C LEU A 142 -7.65 19.44 -2.65
N ILE A 143 -8.79 19.25 -3.32
CA ILE A 143 -9.92 20.18 -3.22
C ILE A 143 -10.50 20.21 -1.79
N LEU A 144 -10.58 19.05 -1.14
CA LEU A 144 -11.02 18.96 0.25
C LEU A 144 -10.02 19.64 1.20
N LEU A 145 -8.73 19.39 0.99
CA LEU A 145 -7.65 20.00 1.76
C LEU A 145 -7.69 21.53 1.68
N ASP A 146 -7.87 22.12 0.49
CA ASP A 146 -7.99 23.57 0.33
C ASP A 146 -9.19 24.17 1.08
N ARG A 147 -10.29 23.42 1.13
CA ARG A 147 -11.49 23.83 1.87
C ARG A 147 -11.23 23.82 3.37
N ASP A 148 -10.64 22.74 3.88
CA ASP A 148 -10.36 22.56 5.30
C ASP A 148 -9.30 23.55 5.79
N ARG A 149 -8.26 23.79 4.98
CA ARG A 149 -7.24 24.83 5.24
C ARG A 149 -7.86 26.21 5.38
N LYS A 150 -8.86 26.56 4.55
CA LYS A 150 -9.55 27.86 4.67
C LYS A 150 -10.43 27.95 5.91
N ALA A 151 -11.09 26.85 6.27
CA ALA A 151 -11.96 26.80 7.45
C ALA A 151 -11.20 27.12 8.74
N THR A 152 -9.93 26.71 8.86
CA THR A 152 -9.10 27.00 10.04
C THR A 152 -8.73 28.49 10.23
N PHE A 153 -8.99 29.36 9.24
CA PHE A 153 -8.74 30.81 9.37
C PHE A 153 -9.99 31.62 9.72
N ILE A 154 -11.14 30.95 9.87
CA ILE A 154 -12.44 31.60 10.13
C ILE A 154 -12.87 31.42 11.61
N GLU A 155 -12.15 30.60 12.38
CA GLU A 155 -12.31 30.43 13.84
C GLU A 155 -11.31 31.30 14.61
#